data_AF-A0A0Q4GR24-F1
#
_entry.id   AF-A0A0Q4GR24-F1
#
_cell.length_a   1.000
_cell.length_b   1.000
_cell.length_c   1.000
_cell.angle_alpha   90.00
_cell.angle_beta   90.00
_cell.angle_gamma   90.00
#
_symmetry.space_group_name_H-M   'P 1'
#
loop_
_entity.id
_entity.type
_entity.pdbx_description
1 polymer ?
#
loop_
_entity_poly.entity_id
_entity_poly.type
_entity_poly.pdbx_seq_one_letter_code
_entity_poly.pdbx_strand_id
1 'polypeptide(L)'
;MLKKVITLCYRKIIDTTNTSAWDKFVHEDSFAEFKMQAQFYNQEQRFTTFAEMLINTPEAEKLHFLVSAAITGYLRQLNGIIPDIMDNLGRRFLTFENFKFELINSDINDLEKHKIAINFFSKPLLWHDTVDNLLLVSQFKEANEAEVFTNLFQIQPFVSIHAIKHTY
;
A
#
# COMPACT_ATOMS: atom_id res chain seq x y z
N MET A 1 31.28 10.46 2.50
CA MET A 1 30.71 9.62 1.42
C MET A 1 29.26 10.02 1.25
N LEU A 2 28.78 10.14 0.01
CA LEU A 2 27.40 10.49 -0.29
C LEU A 2 26.47 9.38 0.22
N LYS A 3 25.63 9.67 1.20
CA LYS A 3 24.64 8.71 1.72
C LYS A 3 23.39 8.76 0.84
N LYS A 4 22.84 7.60 0.48
CA LYS A 4 21.58 7.47 -0.27
C LYS A 4 20.46 7.16 0.71
N VAL A 5 19.55 8.11 0.90
CA VAL A 5 18.34 7.91 1.70
C VAL A 5 17.20 7.59 0.75
N ILE A 6 16.56 6.45 0.92
CA ILE A 6 15.48 5.98 0.05
C ILE A 6 14.16 5.87 0.82
N THR A 7 13.07 6.03 0.09
CA THR A 7 11.72 5.63 0.53
C THR A 7 11.28 4.48 -0.35
N LEU A 8 10.85 3.38 0.25
CA LEU A 8 10.26 2.25 -0.46
C LEU A 8 8.75 2.44 -0.56
N CYS A 9 8.17 2.01 -1.67
CA CYS A 9 6.73 1.79 -1.82
C CYS A 9 6.47 0.30 -1.97
N TYR A 10 5.60 -0.25 -1.13
CA TYR A 10 5.05 -1.59 -1.31
C TYR A 10 3.57 -1.49 -1.68
N ARG A 11 3.20 -2.00 -2.85
CA ARG A 11 1.80 -2.08 -3.30
C ARG A 11 1.21 -3.43 -2.93
N LYS A 12 0.40 -3.46 -1.88
CA LYS A 12 -0.40 -4.63 -1.53
C LYS A 12 -1.69 -4.62 -2.33
N ILE A 13 -1.88 -5.65 -3.14
CA ILE A 13 -3.12 -5.88 -3.89
C ILE A 13 -4.00 -6.82 -3.06
N ILE A 14 -5.29 -6.50 -2.97
CA ILE A 14 -6.27 -7.30 -2.24
C ILE A 14 -7.45 -7.59 -3.17
N ASP A 15 -7.69 -8.87 -3.39
CA ASP A 15 -8.85 -9.44 -4.07
C ASP A 15 -9.24 -10.78 -3.40
N THR A 16 -10.15 -11.54 -4.02
CA THR A 16 -10.66 -12.80 -3.45
C THR A 16 -9.64 -13.93 -3.37
N THR A 17 -8.46 -13.78 -3.98
CA THR A 17 -7.36 -14.76 -3.87
C THR A 17 -6.60 -14.63 -2.54
N ASN A 18 -6.73 -13.51 -1.84
CA ASN A 18 -6.08 -13.29 -0.55
C ASN A 18 -6.71 -14.13 0.56
N THR A 19 -5.89 -14.86 1.32
CA THR A 19 -6.38 -15.83 2.32
C THR A 19 -6.32 -15.32 3.76
N SER A 20 -5.55 -14.27 4.04
CA SER A 20 -5.39 -13.76 5.41
C SER A 20 -6.69 -13.10 5.90
N ALA A 21 -7.00 -13.26 7.20
CA ALA A 21 -8.21 -12.66 7.77
C ALA A 21 -8.23 -11.13 7.64
N TRP A 22 -7.07 -10.48 7.81
CA TRP A 22 -6.95 -9.04 7.63
C TRP A 22 -7.28 -8.62 6.20
N ASP A 23 -6.77 -9.34 5.20
CA ASP A 23 -7.06 -9.04 3.78
C ASP A 23 -8.55 -9.17 3.48
N LYS A 24 -9.19 -10.24 3.98
CA LYS A 24 -10.62 -10.49 3.77
C LYS A 24 -11.49 -9.39 4.35
N PHE A 25 -11.24 -8.98 5.59
CA PHE A 25 -12.02 -7.91 6.21
C PHE A 25 -11.82 -6.56 5.51
N VAL A 26 -10.58 -6.25 5.11
CA VAL A 26 -10.29 -5.05 4.32
C VAL A 26 -11.03 -5.10 2.98
N HIS A 27 -11.06 -6.25 2.31
CA HIS A 27 -11.74 -6.45 1.02
C HIS A 27 -13.26 -6.30 1.14
N GLU A 28 -13.88 -6.99 2.09
CA GLU A 28 -15.33 -6.99 2.30
C GLU A 28 -15.84 -5.60 2.69
N ASP A 29 -15.16 -4.91 3.62
CA ASP A 29 -15.60 -3.59 4.09
C ASP A 29 -15.35 -2.50 3.05
N SER A 30 -14.25 -2.56 2.31
CA SER A 30 -14.02 -1.63 1.19
C SER A 30 -15.02 -1.84 0.06
N PHE A 31 -15.47 -3.08 -0.18
CA PHE A 31 -16.53 -3.36 -1.14
C PHE A 31 -17.88 -2.78 -0.69
N ALA A 32 -18.26 -3.00 0.58
CA ALA A 32 -19.49 -2.47 1.15
C ALA A 32 -19.52 -0.93 1.07
N GLU A 33 -18.41 -0.29 1.42
CA GLU A 33 -18.26 1.17 1.33
C GLU A 33 -18.31 1.65 -0.13
N PHE A 34 -17.63 0.95 -1.05
CA PHE A 34 -17.71 1.25 -2.49
C PHE A 34 -19.16 1.22 -2.97
N LYS A 35 -19.91 0.17 -2.64
CA LYS A 35 -21.30 0.02 -3.05
C LYS A 35 -22.19 1.13 -2.49
N MET A 36 -21.95 1.58 -1.26
CA MET A 36 -22.69 2.68 -0.65
C MET A 36 -22.35 4.01 -1.35
N GLN A 37 -21.07 4.34 -1.46
CA GLN A 37 -20.62 5.62 -2.02
C GLN A 37 -20.89 5.75 -3.52
N ALA A 38 -20.84 4.63 -4.27
CA ALA A 38 -21.12 4.60 -5.70
C ALA A 38 -22.54 5.07 -6.04
N GLN A 39 -23.52 4.91 -5.14
CA GLN A 39 -24.90 5.35 -5.37
C GLN A 39 -24.99 6.85 -5.64
N PHE A 40 -24.16 7.66 -4.98
CA PHE A 40 -24.12 9.10 -5.17
C PHE A 40 -23.68 9.48 -6.60
N TYR A 41 -22.76 8.70 -7.19
CA TYR A 41 -22.21 8.91 -8.54
C TYR A 41 -22.97 8.17 -9.64
N ASN A 42 -23.96 7.36 -9.26
CA ASN A 42 -24.75 6.50 -10.14
C ASN A 42 -26.24 6.53 -9.75
N GLN A 43 -26.81 7.72 -9.65
CA GLN A 43 -28.18 7.94 -9.16
C GLN A 43 -29.24 7.28 -10.05
N GLU A 44 -29.01 7.25 -11.36
CA GLU A 44 -29.88 6.58 -12.34
C GLU A 44 -29.67 5.06 -12.39
N GLN A 45 -28.72 4.51 -11.61
CA GLN A 45 -28.39 3.08 -11.56
C GLN A 45 -28.02 2.47 -12.92
N ARG A 46 -27.36 3.26 -13.78
CA ARG A 46 -27.03 2.88 -15.16
C ARG A 46 -25.69 2.16 -15.28
N PHE A 47 -24.80 2.33 -14.32
CA PHE A 47 -23.44 1.78 -14.33
C PHE A 47 -23.30 0.75 -13.23
N THR A 48 -22.64 -0.37 -13.50
CA THR A 48 -22.36 -1.35 -12.43
C THR A 48 -20.89 -1.33 -12.05
N THR A 49 -20.01 -0.99 -12.98
CA THR A 49 -18.56 -1.02 -12.74
C THR A 49 -18.01 0.34 -12.37
N PHE A 50 -16.91 0.34 -11.60
CA PHE A 50 -16.16 1.55 -11.29
C PHE A 50 -15.65 2.25 -12.56
N ALA A 51 -15.18 1.49 -13.56
CA ALA A 51 -14.70 2.04 -14.82
C ALA A 51 -15.78 2.79 -15.60
N GLU A 52 -17.00 2.24 -15.69
CA GLU A 52 -18.14 2.93 -16.32
C GLU A 52 -18.48 4.22 -15.58
N MET A 53 -18.46 4.20 -14.23
CA MET A 53 -18.70 5.39 -13.43
C MET A 53 -17.63 6.46 -13.70
N LEU A 54 -16.34 6.11 -13.77
CA LEU A 54 -15.28 7.07 -14.09
C LEU A 54 -15.44 7.70 -15.48
N ILE A 55 -15.83 6.91 -16.48
CA ILE A 55 -16.01 7.38 -17.86
C ILE A 55 -17.17 8.37 -17.96
N ASN A 56 -18.28 8.09 -17.25
CA ASN A 56 -19.52 8.86 -17.39
C ASN A 56 -19.68 9.96 -16.32
N THR A 57 -19.02 9.81 -15.18
CA THR A 57 -19.07 10.70 -14.01
C THR A 57 -17.65 10.88 -13.48
N PRO A 58 -16.83 11.81 -14.03
CA PRO A 58 -15.43 11.98 -13.63
C PRO A 58 -15.22 12.24 -12.14
N GLU A 59 -16.22 12.82 -11.45
CA GLU A 59 -16.19 13.02 -10.00
C GLU A 59 -16.14 11.71 -9.21
N ALA A 60 -16.48 10.57 -9.83
CA ALA A 60 -16.36 9.24 -9.24
C ALA A 60 -14.90 8.88 -8.88
N GLU A 61 -13.90 9.61 -9.38
CA GLU A 61 -12.51 9.51 -8.91
C GLU A 61 -12.40 9.72 -7.38
N LYS A 62 -13.32 10.49 -6.79
CA LYS A 62 -13.40 10.67 -5.33
C LYS A 62 -13.70 9.38 -4.57
N LEU A 63 -14.21 8.34 -5.23
CA LEU A 63 -14.44 7.03 -4.61
C LEU A 63 -13.15 6.43 -4.05
N HIS A 64 -11.99 6.72 -4.63
CA HIS A 64 -10.70 6.36 -4.04
C HIS A 64 -10.57 6.88 -2.60
N PHE A 65 -10.85 8.16 -2.39
CA PHE A 65 -10.76 8.76 -1.07
C PHE A 65 -11.88 8.29 -0.14
N LEU A 66 -13.12 8.25 -0.63
CA LEU A 66 -14.30 7.90 0.17
C LEU A 66 -14.21 6.46 0.69
N VAL A 67 -13.85 5.51 -0.18
CA VAL A 67 -13.73 4.10 0.21
C VAL A 67 -12.55 3.86 1.15
N SER A 68 -11.48 4.66 1.06
CA SER A 68 -10.33 4.53 1.96
C SER A 68 -10.68 4.73 3.45
N ALA A 69 -11.77 5.43 3.74
CA ALA A 69 -12.23 5.65 5.12
C ALA A 69 -12.59 4.32 5.81
N ALA A 70 -13.23 3.39 5.10
CA ALA A 70 -13.65 2.10 5.64
C ALA A 70 -12.46 1.24 6.09
N ILE A 71 -11.30 1.39 5.45
CA ILE A 71 -10.13 0.55 5.77
C ILE A 71 -9.19 1.14 6.84
N THR A 72 -9.46 2.37 7.29
CA THR A 72 -8.55 3.09 8.19
C THR A 72 -8.38 2.39 9.54
N GLY A 73 -9.42 1.71 10.04
CA GLY A 73 -9.34 0.89 11.26
C GLY A 73 -8.35 -0.26 11.13
N TYR A 74 -8.38 -0.97 10.00
CA TYR A 74 -7.49 -2.09 9.71
C TYR A 74 -6.04 -1.65 9.56
N LEU A 75 -5.80 -0.47 8.98
CA LEU A 75 -4.45 0.09 8.85
C LEU A 75 -3.83 0.41 10.22
N ARG A 76 -4.63 0.87 11.18
CA ARG A 76 -4.16 1.11 12.56
C ARG A 76 -3.72 -0.19 13.25
N GLN A 77 -4.38 -1.31 12.97
CA GLN A 77 -4.02 -2.62 13.53
C GLN A 77 -2.63 -3.09 13.10
N LEU A 78 -2.11 -2.57 11.97
CA LEU A 78 -0.75 -2.86 11.51
C LEU A 78 0.33 -2.20 12.38
N ASN A 79 -0.03 -1.29 13.29
CA ASN A 79 0.90 -0.59 14.18
C ASN A 79 2.10 0.04 13.46
N GLY A 80 1.86 0.59 12.27
CA GLY A 80 2.89 1.23 11.45
C GLY A 80 3.89 0.28 10.80
N ILE A 81 3.62 -1.02 10.76
CA ILE A 81 4.49 -2.03 10.12
C ILE A 81 3.92 -2.42 8.75
N ILE A 82 4.74 -2.35 7.71
CA ILE A 82 4.32 -2.77 6.36
C ILE A 82 4.10 -4.31 6.38
N PRO A 83 2.93 -4.79 5.93
CA PRO A 83 2.64 -6.23 5.89
C PRO A 83 3.45 -6.93 4.79
N ASP A 84 3.58 -8.25 4.90
CA ASP A 84 4.17 -9.14 3.89
C ASP A 84 5.66 -8.91 3.53
N ILE A 85 6.28 -7.83 4.01
CA ILE A 85 7.71 -7.57 3.84
C ILE A 85 8.46 -8.07 5.08
N MET A 86 9.43 -8.96 4.87
CA MET A 86 10.31 -9.48 5.91
C MET A 86 11.77 -9.34 5.47
N ASP A 87 12.68 -9.24 6.44
CA ASP A 87 14.10 -9.43 6.17
C ASP A 87 14.42 -10.92 5.93
N ASN A 88 15.66 -11.22 5.55
CA ASN A 88 16.11 -12.58 5.28
C ASN A 88 16.06 -13.51 6.51
N LEU A 89 15.81 -12.97 7.72
CA LEU A 89 15.61 -13.73 8.95
C LEU A 89 14.12 -13.92 9.30
N GLY A 90 13.20 -13.48 8.43
CA GLY A 90 11.76 -13.56 8.64
C GLY A 90 11.22 -12.49 9.61
N ARG A 91 11.98 -11.42 9.87
CA ARG A 91 11.58 -10.36 10.80
C ARG A 91 10.90 -9.22 10.06
N ARG A 92 9.83 -8.69 10.63
CA ARG A 92 9.22 -7.44 10.18
C ARG A 92 10.12 -6.27 10.59
N PHE A 93 10.57 -5.50 9.62
CA PHE A 93 11.47 -4.37 9.86
C PHE A 93 11.02 -3.07 9.19
N LEU A 94 10.21 -3.18 8.13
CA LEU A 94 9.80 -2.06 7.32
C LEU A 94 8.59 -1.37 7.95
N THR A 95 8.74 -0.10 8.28
CA THR A 95 7.68 0.72 8.90
C THR A 95 7.17 1.77 7.93
N PHE A 96 5.93 2.20 8.09
CA PHE A 96 5.28 3.25 7.30
C PHE A 96 4.56 4.26 8.18
N GLU A 97 4.39 5.46 7.64
CA GLU A 97 3.54 6.51 8.25
C GLU A 97 2.42 6.95 7.29
N ASN A 98 2.65 6.79 5.99
CA ASN A 98 1.73 7.22 4.95
C ASN A 98 1.36 6.04 4.05
N PHE A 99 0.14 6.08 3.53
CA PHE A 99 -0.35 5.12 2.55
C PHE A 99 -1.21 5.84 1.49
N LYS A 100 -1.39 5.19 0.34
CA LYS A 100 -2.36 5.60 -0.68
C LYS A 100 -3.24 4.42 -1.06
N PHE A 101 -4.54 4.58 -0.87
CA PHE A 101 -5.56 3.62 -1.31
C PHE A 101 -5.91 3.82 -2.79
N GLU A 102 -6.22 2.73 -3.48
CA GLU A 102 -6.61 2.70 -4.88
C GLU A 102 -7.69 1.63 -5.11
N LEU A 103 -8.82 2.01 -5.73
CA LEU A 103 -9.76 1.08 -6.33
C LEU A 103 -9.17 0.69 -7.69
N ILE A 104 -8.73 -0.55 -7.85
CA ILE A 104 -8.23 -1.04 -9.13
C ILE A 104 -9.42 -1.40 -10.03
N ASN A 105 -10.38 -2.12 -9.47
CA ASN A 105 -11.60 -2.51 -10.14
C ASN A 105 -12.70 -2.79 -9.12
N SER A 106 -13.96 -2.63 -9.52
CA SER A 106 -15.09 -3.04 -8.70
C SER A 106 -16.36 -3.07 -9.54
N ASP A 107 -17.30 -3.93 -9.15
CA ASP A 107 -18.65 -4.02 -9.70
C ASP A 107 -19.64 -4.06 -8.52
N ILE A 108 -20.61 -3.15 -8.47
CA ILE A 108 -21.53 -3.01 -7.32
C ILE A 108 -22.34 -4.28 -7.01
N ASN A 109 -22.42 -5.21 -7.97
CA ASN A 109 -23.17 -6.45 -7.87
C ASN A 109 -22.28 -7.68 -7.65
N ASP A 110 -20.96 -7.54 -7.71
CA ASP A 110 -20.04 -8.68 -7.73
C ASP A 110 -18.76 -8.40 -6.91
N LEU A 111 -18.71 -8.97 -5.71
CA LEU A 111 -17.57 -8.88 -4.80
C LEU A 111 -16.30 -9.50 -5.41
N GLU A 112 -16.42 -10.53 -6.27
CA GLU A 112 -15.26 -11.19 -6.89
C GLU A 112 -14.51 -10.25 -7.84
N LYS A 113 -15.21 -9.25 -8.40
CA LYS A 113 -14.59 -8.22 -9.24
C LYS A 113 -14.00 -7.07 -8.44
N HIS A 114 -14.26 -7.01 -7.12
CA HIS A 114 -13.69 -6.00 -6.25
C HIS A 114 -12.19 -6.25 -6.08
N LYS A 115 -11.39 -5.26 -6.47
CA LYS A 115 -9.95 -5.32 -6.40
C LYS A 115 -9.42 -3.96 -5.98
N ILE A 116 -8.62 -3.94 -4.93
CA ILE A 116 -8.04 -2.73 -4.38
C ILE A 116 -6.53 -2.84 -4.25
N ALA A 117 -5.87 -1.70 -4.10
CA ALA A 117 -4.49 -1.63 -3.67
C ALA A 117 -4.31 -0.65 -2.52
N ILE A 118 -3.37 -1.00 -1.65
CA ILE A 118 -2.84 -0.12 -0.61
C ILE A 118 -1.34 0.01 -0.87
N ASN A 119 -0.93 1.22 -1.23
CA ASN A 119 0.46 1.59 -1.44
C ASN A 119 1.03 2.10 -0.11
N PHE A 120 1.87 1.32 0.54
CA PHE A 120 2.54 1.70 1.78
C PHE A 120 3.87 2.38 1.48
N PHE A 121 4.08 3.59 2.02
CA PHE A 121 5.34 4.33 1.87
C PHE A 121 6.18 4.20 3.13
N SER A 122 7.37 3.62 2.99
CA SER A 122 8.23 3.39 4.15
C SER A 122 8.68 4.69 4.78
N LYS A 123 9.02 4.64 6.07
CA LYS A 123 9.91 5.65 6.65
C LYS A 123 11.24 5.68 5.88
N PRO A 124 11.97 6.81 5.88
CA PRO A 124 13.25 6.90 5.19
C PRO A 124 14.23 5.82 5.67
N LEU A 125 14.92 5.18 4.72
CA LEU A 125 15.93 4.17 4.95
C LEU A 125 17.26 4.65 4.39
N LEU A 126 18.35 4.29 5.05
CA LEU A 126 19.68 4.40 4.47
C LEU A 126 19.92 3.18 3.58
N TRP A 127 20.23 3.41 2.30
CA TRP A 127 20.67 2.38 1.37
C TRP A 127 22.19 2.22 1.47
N HIS A 128 22.62 1.04 1.92
CA HIS A 128 24.04 0.70 2.05
C HIS A 128 24.58 0.06 0.77
N ASP A 129 23.92 -0.99 0.29
CA ASP A 129 24.37 -1.73 -0.89
C ASP A 129 23.24 -2.57 -1.52
N THR A 130 23.51 -3.12 -2.70
CA THR A 130 22.65 -4.06 -3.42
C THR A 130 23.46 -5.27 -3.87
N VAL A 131 23.01 -6.47 -3.51
CA VAL A 131 23.65 -7.74 -3.91
C VAL A 131 22.61 -8.57 -4.65
N ASP A 132 22.71 -8.63 -5.98
CA ASP A 132 21.70 -9.24 -6.86
C ASP A 132 20.31 -8.60 -6.63
N ASN A 133 19.31 -9.37 -6.18
CA ASN A 133 17.97 -8.88 -5.86
C ASN A 133 17.80 -8.53 -4.37
N LEU A 134 18.88 -8.54 -3.59
CA LEU A 134 18.87 -8.18 -2.17
C LEU A 134 19.24 -6.72 -1.98
N LEU A 135 18.52 -6.04 -1.10
CA LEU A 135 18.78 -4.66 -0.72
C LEU A 135 19.20 -4.61 0.75
N LEU A 136 20.39 -4.06 1.01
CA LEU A 136 20.90 -3.85 2.36
C LEU A 136 20.52 -2.43 2.81
N VAL A 137 19.69 -2.35 3.84
CA VAL A 137 19.16 -1.09 4.36
C VAL A 137 19.30 -0.98 5.87
N SER A 138 19.26 0.24 6.39
CA SER A 138 19.02 0.49 7.82
C SER A 138 18.01 1.62 7.98
N GLN A 139 17.44 1.77 9.17
CA GLN A 139 16.64 2.95 9.48
C GLN A 139 17.49 4.21 9.30
N PHE A 140 16.94 5.23 8.64
CA PHE A 140 17.62 6.51 8.54
C PHE A 140 17.54 7.24 9.88
N LYS A 141 18.69 7.69 10.38
CA LYS A 141 18.83 8.53 11.58
C LYS A 141 19.74 9.70 11.22
N GLU A 142 19.42 10.89 11.71
CA GLU A 142 20.24 12.09 11.46
C GLU A 142 21.59 12.04 12.20
N ALA A 143 21.63 11.38 13.36
CA ALA A 143 22.85 11.21 14.13
C ALA A 143 23.73 10.09 13.56
N ASN A 144 25.04 10.32 13.53
CA ASN A 144 26.01 9.26 13.23
C ASN A 144 26.14 8.34 14.45
N GLU A 145 25.66 7.11 14.31
CA GLU A 145 25.90 6.04 15.28
C GLU A 145 27.21 5.31 14.94
N ALA A 146 27.92 4.84 15.96
CA ALA A 146 29.18 4.09 15.79
C ALA A 146 28.94 2.69 15.20
N GLU A 147 27.76 2.13 15.42
CA GLU A 147 27.30 0.84 14.91
C GLU A 147 25.94 1.04 14.24
N VAL A 148 25.73 0.40 13.09
CA VAL A 148 24.48 0.50 12.33
C VAL A 148 23.85 -0.89 12.22
N PHE A 149 22.66 -1.06 12.78
CA PHE A 149 21.87 -2.26 12.61
C PHE A 149 21.20 -2.26 11.22
N THR A 150 21.46 -3.29 10.44
CA THR A 150 20.99 -3.41 9.06
C THR A 150 19.98 -4.55 8.90
N ASN A 151 19.10 -4.40 7.92
CA ASN A 151 18.24 -5.45 7.40
C ASN A 151 18.62 -5.72 5.95
N LEU A 152 18.89 -6.99 5.65
CA LEU A 152 19.02 -7.49 4.29
C LEU A 152 17.69 -8.12 3.91
N PHE A 153 17.08 -7.67 2.82
CA PHE A 153 15.83 -8.24 2.34
C PHE A 153 15.84 -8.40 0.82
N GLN A 154 15.11 -9.39 0.34
CA GLN A 154 14.90 -9.59 -1.09
C GLN A 154 13.83 -8.63 -1.61
N ILE A 155 14.15 -7.92 -2.70
CA ILE A 155 13.16 -7.10 -3.42
C ILE A 155 12.14 -8.06 -4.02
N GLN A 156 10.96 -8.12 -3.41
CA GLN A 156 9.85 -8.95 -3.84
C GLN A 156 8.92 -8.17 -4.80
N PRO A 157 8.01 -8.86 -5.51
CA PRO A 157 7.04 -8.19 -6.38
C PRO A 157 6.31 -7.04 -5.69
N PHE A 158 6.02 -5.99 -6.45
CA PHE A 158 5.32 -4.78 -6.00
C PHE A 158 6.06 -3.93 -4.97
N VAL A 159 7.35 -4.19 -4.72
CA VAL A 159 8.25 -3.27 -4.01
C VAL A 159 9.02 -2.43 -5.01
N SER A 160 9.03 -1.11 -4.83
CA SER A 160 9.84 -0.18 -5.63
C SER A 160 10.53 0.84 -4.73
N ILE A 161 11.69 1.32 -5.15
CA ILE A 161 12.24 2.57 -4.62
C ILE A 161 11.35 3.70 -5.17
N HIS A 162 10.63 4.38 -4.28
CA HIS A 162 9.74 5.48 -4.61
C HIS A 162 10.48 6.81 -4.77
N ALA A 163 11.43 7.07 -3.88
CA ALA A 163 12.22 8.28 -3.87
C ALA A 163 13.66 8.01 -3.41
N ILE A 164 14.60 8.81 -3.89
CA ILE A 164 15.99 8.83 -3.44
C ILE A 164 16.42 10.27 -3.15
N LYS A 165 17.01 10.48 -1.97
CA LYS A 165 17.63 11.74 -1.55
C LYS A 165 19.10 11.48 -1.29
N HIS A 166 19.96 12.31 -1.87
CA HIS A 166 21.39 12.30 -1.58
C HIS A 166 21.66 13.22 -0.40
N THR A 167 22.35 12.72 0.63
CA THR A 167 22.80 13.50 1.78
C THR A 167 24.32 13.60 1.80
N TYR A 168 24.80 14.80 2.13
CA TYR A 168 26.21 15.16 2.22
C TYR A 168 26.75 14.93 3.62
#